data_AF-A0A656QGC3-F1
#
_entry.id   AF-A0A656QGC3-F1
#
_cell.length_a   1.000
_cell.length_b   1.000
_cell.length_c   1.000
_cell.angle_alpha   90.00
_cell.angle_beta   90.00
_cell.angle_gamma   90.00
#
_symmetry.space_group_name_H-M   'P 1'
#
loop_
_entity.id
_entity.type
_entity.pdbx_description
1 polymer ?
#
loop_
_entity_poly.entity_id
_entity_poly.type
_entity_poly.pdbx_seq_one_letter_code
_entity_poly.pdbx_strand_id
1 'polypeptide(L)' 'MFSILSGTSQSTPHVAGVIALMFEANPGATVDEIKSALTSTATSMAAQCPEGCGAGLINARKAVESILAIKRS' A
#
# COMPACT_ATOMS: atom_id res chain seq x y z
N MET A 1 3.52 -4.39 25.15
CA MET A 1 4.37 -3.19 24.96
C MET A 1 4.11 -2.67 23.56
N PHE A 2 3.33 -1.59 23.41
CA PHE A 2 3.14 -0.91 22.13
C PHE A 2 3.96 0.37 22.16
N SER A 3 5.16 0.32 21.60
CA SER A 3 6.01 1.48 21.42
C SER A 3 5.58 2.19 20.15
N ILE A 4 5.21 3.47 20.22
CA ILE A 4 5.06 4.30 19.03
C ILE A 4 6.48 4.65 18.56
N LEU A 5 7.02 3.81 17.69
CA LEU A 5 8.34 3.99 17.08
C LEU A 5 8.16 4.90 15.86
N SER A 6 8.41 6.20 16.04
CA SER A 6 8.51 7.14 14.93
C SER A 6 9.86 6.93 14.22
N GLY A 7 9.87 5.97 13.29
CA GLY A 7 10.98 5.66 12.39
C GLY A 7 10.45 4.81 11.24
N THR A 8 11.13 4.79 10.09
CA THR A 8 10.74 4.04 8.87
C THR A 8 10.37 2.57 9.13
N SER A 9 10.81 2.00 10.26
CA SER A 9 10.41 0.69 10.78
C SER A 9 8.91 0.50 11.11
N GLN A 10 8.11 1.56 11.28
CA GLN A 10 6.65 1.43 11.47
C GLN A 10 5.85 1.45 10.17
N SER A 11 6.41 1.98 9.08
CA SER A 11 5.77 1.91 7.75
C SER A 11 5.85 0.50 7.17
N THR A 12 6.93 -0.24 7.44
CA THR A 12 7.11 -1.62 6.96
C THR A 12 6.02 -2.59 7.40
N PRO A 13 5.66 -2.74 8.70
CA PRO A 13 4.55 -3.61 9.10
C PRO A 13 3.18 -3.09 8.61
N HIS A 14 3.03 -1.78 8.41
CA HIS A 14 1.80 -1.20 7.87
C HIS A 14 1.61 -1.60 6.40
N VAL A 15 2.64 -1.46 5.56
CA VAL A 15 2.62 -1.90 4.16
C VAL A 15 2.43 -3.41 4.09
N ALA A 16 3.13 -4.18 4.94
CA ALA A 16 3.00 -5.63 4.97
C ALA A 16 1.57 -6.09 5.30
N GLY A 17 0.88 -5.41 6.23
CA GLY A 17 -0.52 -5.68 6.54
C GLY A 17 -1.46 -5.39 5.37
N VAL A 18 -1.23 -4.29 4.63
CA VAL A 18 -2.02 -3.96 3.44
C VAL A 18 -1.78 -4.98 2.32
N ILE A 19 -0.54 -5.39 2.10
CA ILE A 19 -0.18 -6.45 1.14
C ILE A 19 -0.87 -7.76 1.51
N ALA A 20 -0.91 -8.13 2.79
CA ALA A 20 -1.59 -9.33 3.25
C ALA A 20 -3.09 -9.30 2.91
N LEU A 21 -3.76 -8.16 3.12
CA LEU A 21 -5.17 -7.97 2.74
C LEU A 21 -5.37 -8.04 1.22
N MET A 22 -4.43 -7.53 0.43
CA MET A 22 -4.47 -7.62 -1.03
C MET A 22 -4.34 -9.08 -1.50
N PHE A 23 -3.47 -9.88 -0.86
CA PHE A 23 -3.35 -11.31 -1.13
C PHE A 23 -4.59 -12.10 -0.68
N GLU A 24 -5.22 -11.78 0.45
CA GLU A 24 -6.49 -12.41 0.82
C GLU A 24 -7.59 -12.14 -0.23
N ALA A 25 -7.64 -10.91 -0.74
CA ALA A 25 -8.60 -10.52 -1.76
C ALA A 25 -8.34 -11.22 -3.11
N ASN A 26 -7.08 -11.28 -3.54
CA ASN A 26 -6.66 -12.00 -4.74
C ASN A 26 -5.37 -12.80 -4.49
N PRO A 27 -5.48 -14.09 -4.13
CA PRO A 27 -4.31 -14.93 -3.87
C PRO A 27 -3.51 -15.25 -5.15
N GLY A 28 -4.06 -14.98 -6.34
CA GLY A 28 -3.36 -15.13 -7.62
C GLY A 28 -2.63 -13.87 -8.08
N ALA A 29 -2.70 -12.77 -7.34
CA ALA A 29 -2.03 -11.52 -7.71
C ALA A 29 -0.51 -11.68 -7.67
N THR A 30 0.16 -11.19 -8.70
CA THR A 30 1.62 -11.14 -8.78
C THR A 30 2.16 -9.98 -7.94
N VAL A 31 3.45 -10.07 -7.58
CA VAL A 31 4.14 -9.01 -6.82
C VAL A 31 4.11 -7.68 -7.58
N ASP A 32 4.18 -7.71 -8.92
CA ASP A 32 4.14 -6.51 -9.76
C ASP A 32 2.75 -5.86 -9.79
N GLU A 33 1.68 -6.65 -9.81
CA GLU A 33 0.30 -6.15 -9.70
C GLU A 33 0.06 -5.52 -8.33
N ILE A 34 0.53 -6.16 -7.25
CA ILE A 34 0.43 -5.61 -5.90
C ILE A 34 1.21 -4.30 -5.79
N LYS A 35 2.44 -4.26 -6.31
CA LYS A 35 3.26 -3.04 -6.29
C LYS A 35 2.61 -1.92 -7.09
N SER A 36 2.06 -2.23 -8.26
CA SER A 36 1.39 -1.26 -9.13
C SER A 36 0.08 -0.76 -8.53
N ALA A 37 -0.72 -1.64 -7.92
CA ALA A 37 -1.94 -1.27 -7.21
C ALA A 37 -1.60 -0.38 -5.99
N LEU A 38 -0.58 -0.72 -5.20
CA LEU A 38 -0.14 0.09 -4.07
C LEU A 38 0.32 1.49 -4.46
N THR A 39 1.11 1.63 -5.52
CA THR A 39 1.62 2.93 -5.96
C THR A 39 0.56 3.75 -6.69
N SER A 40 -0.27 3.14 -7.53
CA SER A 40 -1.32 3.87 -8.28
C SER A 40 -2.48 4.32 -7.42
N THR A 41 -2.77 3.61 -6.32
CA THR A 41 -3.86 3.96 -5.41
C THR A 41 -3.43 4.84 -4.24
N ALA A 42 -2.11 5.05 -4.09
CA ALA A 42 -1.57 5.98 -3.12
C ALA A 42 -2.18 7.37 -3.33
N THR A 43 -2.53 8.00 -2.22
CA THR A 43 -3.09 9.35 -2.22
C THR A 43 -1.94 10.34 -2.32
N SER A 44 -1.87 11.06 -3.44
CA SER A 44 -0.89 12.14 -3.61
C SER A 44 -0.97 13.10 -2.43
N MET A 45 0.10 13.15 -1.64
CA MET A 45 0.25 14.17 -0.62
C MET A 45 0.76 15.43 -1.30
N ALA A 46 -0.05 16.49 -1.28
CA ALA A 46 0.39 17.83 -1.69
C ALA A 46 1.37 18.47 -0.68
N ALA A 47 1.60 17.81 0.45
CA ALA A 47 2.51 18.27 1.49
C ALA A 47 3.94 18.18 0.97
N GLN A 48 4.66 19.29 1.04
CA GLN A 48 6.05 19.40 0.64
C GLN A 48 6.88 18.33 1.36
N CYS A 49 7.20 17.21 0.70
CA CYS A 49 8.25 16.29 1.15
C CYS A 49 9.57 16.76 0.53
N PRO A 50 10.45 17.45 1.28
CA PRO A 50 11.74 17.88 0.77
C PRO A 50 12.64 16.70 0.34
N GLU A 51 12.37 15.47 0.81
CA GLU A 51 13.11 14.25 0.44
C GLU A 51 12.39 13.36 -0.61
N GLY A 52 11.24 13.80 -1.13
CA GLY A 52 10.44 13.07 -2.13
C GLY A 52 9.44 12.08 -1.53
N CYS A 53 8.13 12.30 -1.71
CA CYS A 53 7.08 11.44 -1.13
C CYS A 53 6.84 10.12 -1.88
N GLY A 54 7.63 9.77 -2.90
CA GLY A 54 7.33 8.65 -3.80
C GLY A 54 5.92 8.78 -4.41
N ALA A 55 5.09 7.73 -4.31
CA ALA A 55 3.71 7.74 -4.79
C ALA A 55 2.70 8.44 -3.85
N GLY A 56 3.12 8.86 -2.65
CA GLY A 56 2.25 9.48 -1.64
C GLY A 56 1.82 8.52 -0.52
N LEU A 57 0.70 8.82 0.13
CA LEU A 57 0.22 8.10 1.32
C LEU A 57 -0.55 6.84 0.93
N ILE A 58 -0.19 5.69 1.50
CA ILE A 58 -0.79 4.39 1.17
C ILE A 58 -2.29 4.40 1.48
N ASN A 59 -3.11 4.06 0.48
CA ASN A 59 -4.55 3.92 0.63
C ASN A 59 -4.93 2.44 0.58
N ALA A 60 -4.99 1.79 1.75
CA ALA A 60 -5.26 0.37 1.87
C ALA A 60 -6.58 -0.06 1.18
N ARG A 61 -7.64 0.76 1.32
CA ARG A 61 -8.95 0.45 0.74
C ARG A 61 -8.89 0.42 -0.78
N LYS A 62 -8.38 1.50 -1.38
CA LYS A 62 -8.25 1.57 -2.84
C LYS A 62 -7.31 0.51 -3.40
N ALA A 63 -6.23 0.19 -2.68
CA ALA A 63 -5.30 -0.86 -3.08
C ALA A 63 -5.97 -2.24 -3.15
N VAL A 64 -6.76 -2.60 -2.12
CA VAL A 64 -7.52 -3.87 -2.10
C VAL A 64 -8.62 -3.88 -3.17
N GLU A 65 -9.35 -2.77 -3.35
CA GLU A 65 -10.37 -2.64 -4.40
C GLU A 65 -9.76 -2.78 -5.81
N SER A 66 -8.58 -2.19 -6.05
CA SER A 66 -7.87 -2.31 -7.32
C SER A 66 -7.45 -3.75 -7.60
N ILE A 67 -6.94 -4.47 -6.61
CA ILE A 67 -6.57 -5.89 -6.75
C ILE A 67 -7.80 -6.79 -6.95
N LEU A 68 -8.92 -6.48 -6.30
CA LEU A 68 -10.19 -7.16 -6.53
C LEU A 68 -10.72 -6.92 -7.96
N ALA A 69 -10.52 -5.72 -8.51
CA ALA A 69 -10.92 -5.40 -9.87
C ALA A 69 -10.11 -6.21 -10.91
N ILE A 70 -8.81 -6.42 -10.68
CA ILE A 70 -7.95 -7.25 -11.55
C ILE A 70 -8.45 -8.70 -11.57
N LYS A 71 -8.78 -9.28 -10.41
CA LYS A 71 -9.29 -10.65 -10.31
C LYS A 71 -10.62 -10.89 -11.05
N ARG A 72 -11.43 -9.83 -11.23
CA ARG A 72 -12.72 -9.89 -11.91
C ARG A 72 -12.64 -9.75 -13.43
N SER A 73 -11.45 -9.52 -13.98
CA SER A 73 -11.19 -9.46 -15.42
C SER A 73 -10.71 -10.81 -15.93
#